data_AF-A0A6G3XX84-F1
#
_entry.id   AF-A0A6G3XX84-F1
#
_cell.length_a   1.000
_cell.length_b   1.000
_cell.length_c   1.000
_cell.angle_alpha   90.00
_cell.angle_beta   90.00
_cell.angle_gamma   90.00
#
_symmetry.space_group_name_H-M   'P 1'
#
loop_
_entity.id
_entity.type
_entity.pdbx_description
1 polymer ?
#
loop_
_entity_poly.entity_id
_entity_poly.type
_entity_poly.pdbx_seq_one_letter_code
_entity_poly.pdbx_strand_id
1 'polypeptide(L)' 'PSSNARLAAGIARVPDMLAAGVPVGLGVDGTASNESGELHTELRNALLINRLGAHREAALNARQALRLGTFGGAQVL' A
#
# COMPACT_ATOMS: atom_id res chain seq x y z
N PRO A 1 -0.12 4.94 -1.72
CA PRO A 1 -1.02 4.34 -2.73
C PRO A 1 -1.90 5.38 -3.43
N SER A 2 -2.51 6.30 -2.67
CA SER A 2 -3.32 7.40 -3.21
C SER A 2 -2.56 8.26 -4.21
N SER A 3 -1.31 8.65 -3.89
CA SER A 3 -0.45 9.43 -4.78
C SER A 3 -0.32 8.79 -6.17
N ASN A 4 0.00 7.49 -6.23
CA ASN A 4 0.09 6.77 -7.51
C ASN A 4 -1.24 6.78 -8.29
N ALA A 5 -2.37 6.65 -7.59
CA ALA A 5 -3.69 6.71 -8.22
C ALA A 5 -3.99 8.13 -8.74
N ARG A 6 -3.68 9.16 -7.96
CA ARG A 6 -3.85 10.57 -8.34
C ARG A 6 -3.02 10.95 -9.56
N LEU A 7 -1.79 10.46 -9.64
CA LEU A 7 -0.87 10.73 -10.75
C LEU A 7 -1.04 9.75 -11.94
N ALA A 8 -2.02 8.85 -11.89
CA ALA A 8 -2.18 7.76 -12.87
C ALA A 8 -0.88 6.94 -13.10
N ALA A 9 -0.05 6.80 -12.06
CA ALA A 9 1.24 6.10 -12.11
C ALA A 9 1.12 4.57 -12.02
N GLY A 10 -0.11 4.06 -11.84
CA GLY A 10 -0.42 2.63 -11.78
C GLY A 10 -0.42 2.05 -10.36
N ILE A 11 -0.53 0.71 -10.30
CA ILE A 11 -0.66 -0.03 -9.03
C ILE A 11 0.65 -0.76 -8.74
N ALA A 12 1.27 -0.44 -7.60
CA ALA A 12 2.44 -1.16 -7.12
C ALA A 12 2.07 -2.64 -6.84
N ARG A 13 2.92 -3.58 -7.26
CA ARG A 13 2.71 -5.03 -7.11
C ARG A 13 3.00 -5.52 -5.69
N VAL A 14 2.37 -4.92 -4.69
CA VAL A 14 2.65 -5.16 -3.26
C VAL A 14 2.46 -6.63 -2.86
N PRO A 15 1.38 -7.33 -3.24
CA PRO A 15 1.21 -8.76 -2.94
C PRO A 15 2.38 -9.62 -3.45
N ASP A 16 2.84 -9.34 -4.67
CA ASP A 16 3.91 -10.10 -5.31
C ASP A 16 5.25 -9.86 -4.63
N MET A 17 5.54 -8.61 -4.25
CA MET A 17 6.73 -8.24 -3.48
C MET A 17 6.75 -8.94 -2.11
N LEU A 18 5.61 -8.93 -1.40
CA LEU A 18 5.48 -9.63 -0.11
C LEU A 18 5.65 -11.15 -0.26
N ALA A 19 5.07 -11.75 -1.31
CA ALA A 19 5.22 -13.17 -1.60
C ALA A 19 6.67 -13.55 -1.95
N ALA A 20 7.41 -12.64 -2.57
CA ALA A 20 8.83 -12.79 -2.87
C ALA A 20 9.76 -12.49 -1.66
N GLY A 21 9.21 -12.13 -0.50
CA GLY A 21 9.98 -11.81 0.71
C GLY A 21 10.64 -10.43 0.68
N VAL A 22 10.27 -9.55 -0.26
CA VAL A 22 10.78 -8.18 -0.33
C VAL A 22 10.16 -7.37 0.82
N PRO A 23 10.97 -6.65 1.63
CA PRO A 23 10.44 -5.76 2.66
C PRO A 23 9.72 -4.58 2.00
N VAL A 24 8.49 -4.29 2.46
CA VAL A 24 7.66 -3.21 1.92
C VAL A 24 7.11 -2.37 3.06
N GLY A 25 7.40 -1.06 3.03
CA GLY A 25 6.79 -0.05 3.90
C GLY A 25 5.64 0.69 3.22
N LEU A 26 4.92 1.50 3.99
CA LEU A 26 3.84 2.36 3.49
C LEU A 26 4.16 3.83 3.75
N GLY A 27 4.18 4.63 2.69
CA GLY A 27 4.35 6.07 2.75
C GLY A 27 3.09 6.81 2.30
N VAL A 28 2.86 7.98 2.90
CA VAL A 28 1.82 8.91 2.46
C VAL A 28 2.20 9.66 1.19
N ASP A 29 3.49 9.81 0.90
CA ASP A 29 4.01 10.81 -0.04
C ASP A 29 3.72 12.24 0.46
N GLY A 30 4.19 13.27 -0.26
CA GLY A 30 4.01 14.67 0.15
C GLY A 30 2.54 15.10 0.26
N THR A 31 2.25 16.12 1.07
CA THR A 31 0.91 16.71 1.18
C THR A 31 0.37 17.21 -0.16
N ALA A 32 1.27 17.56 -1.09
CA ALA A 32 0.94 17.94 -2.46
C ALA A 32 0.25 16.81 -3.26
N SER A 33 0.47 15.53 -2.92
CA SER A 33 -0.06 14.35 -3.62
C SER A 33 -0.92 13.41 -2.75
N ASN A 34 -0.89 13.56 -1.41
CA ASN A 34 -1.73 12.80 -0.47
C ASN A 34 -2.99 13.56 0.01
N GLU A 35 -2.96 14.90 0.03
CA GLU A 35 -3.98 15.83 0.57
C GLU A 35 -4.21 15.74 2.10
N SER A 36 -4.22 14.55 2.69
CA SER A 36 -4.53 14.34 4.12
C SER A 36 -3.30 14.20 5.03
N GLY A 37 -2.20 13.65 4.52
CA GLY A 37 -1.01 13.34 5.34
C GLY A 37 -1.23 12.19 6.32
N GLU A 38 -2.30 11.42 6.12
CA GLU A 38 -2.79 10.46 7.10
C GLU A 38 -2.53 9.01 6.67
N LEU A 39 -1.83 8.25 7.52
CA LEU A 39 -1.45 6.87 7.21
C LEU A 39 -2.67 5.92 7.18
N HIS A 40 -3.73 6.23 7.94
CA HIS A 40 -4.90 5.36 8.06
C HIS A 40 -5.66 5.20 6.73
N THR A 41 -5.75 6.28 5.96
CA THR A 41 -6.35 6.27 4.62
C THR A 41 -5.48 5.50 3.64
N GLU A 42 -4.16 5.63 3.72
CA GLU A 42 -3.24 4.86 2.88
C GLU A 42 -3.29 3.36 3.15
N LEU A 43 -3.48 2.94 4.40
CA LEU A 43 -3.65 1.54 4.76
C LEU A 43 -4.87 0.93 4.04
N ARG A 44 -6.00 1.64 4.11
CA ARG A 44 -7.23 1.24 3.43
C ARG A 44 -7.04 1.23 1.91
N ASN A 45 -6.41 2.25 1.35
CA ASN A 45 -6.18 2.33 -0.09
C ASN A 45 -5.24 1.22 -0.57
N ALA A 46 -4.15 0.95 0.14
CA ALA A 46 -3.24 -0.16 -0.17
C ALA A 46 -3.98 -1.50 -0.23
N LEU A 47 -4.89 -1.75 0.73
CA LEU A 47 -5.73 -2.93 0.76
C LEU A 47 -6.67 -3.02 -0.45
N LEU A 48 -7.46 -1.97 -0.69
CA LEU A 48 -8.51 -2.00 -1.71
C LEU A 48 -7.94 -2.06 -3.13
N ILE A 49 -6.93 -1.24 -3.43
CA ILE A 49 -6.34 -1.19 -4.79
C ILE A 49 -5.66 -2.52 -5.17
N ASN A 50 -5.01 -3.20 -4.22
CA ASN A 50 -4.33 -4.47 -4.52
C ASN A 50 -5.29 -5.65 -4.70
N ARG A 51 -6.54 -5.50 -4.24
CA ARG A 51 -7.65 -6.44 -4.47
C ARG A 51 -8.43 -6.16 -5.75
N LEU A 52 -8.17 -5.04 -6.43
CA LEU A 52 -8.86 -4.71 -7.67
C LEU A 52 -8.45 -5.70 -8.77
N GLY A 53 -9.43 -6.41 -9.32
CA GLY A 53 -9.24 -7.41 -10.38
C GLY A 53 -9.94 -8.73 -10.07
N ALA A 54 -10.13 -9.56 -11.10
CA ALA A 54 -10.78 -10.86 -10.95
C ALA A 54 -9.95 -11.80 -10.06
N HIS A 55 -10.61 -12.48 -9.11
CA HIS A 55 -10.00 -13.48 -8.22
C HIS A 55 -8.86 -12.95 -7.32
N ARG A 56 -8.90 -11.65 -6.97
CA ARG A 56 -7.89 -10.98 -6.14
C ARG A 56 -8.39 -10.60 -4.76
N GLU A 57 -9.52 -11.14 -4.30
CA GLU A 57 -10.17 -10.79 -3.04
C GLU A 57 -9.24 -11.01 -1.83
N ALA A 58 -8.32 -11.97 -1.94
CA ALA A 58 -7.34 -12.32 -0.91
C ALA A 58 -5.92 -11.76 -1.16
N ALA A 59 -5.70 -10.97 -2.22
CA ALA A 59 -4.36 -10.54 -2.63
C ALA A 59 -3.61 -9.72 -1.56
N LEU A 60 -4.34 -8.94 -0.76
CA LEU A 60 -3.82 -8.30 0.44
C LEU A 60 -4.89 -8.38 1.52
N ASN A 61 -4.54 -8.62 2.78
CA ASN A 61 -5.48 -8.60 3.90
C ASN A 61 -5.21 -7.43 4.86
N ALA A 62 -6.15 -7.17 5.77
CA ALA A 62 -6.06 -6.04 6.70
C ALA A 62 -4.81 -6.10 7.61
N ARG A 63 -4.41 -7.30 8.04
CA ARG A 63 -3.19 -7.48 8.86
C ARG A 63 -1.93 -7.20 8.05
N GLN A 64 -1.88 -7.62 6.79
CA GLN A 64 -0.77 -7.30 5.89
C GLN A 64 -0.69 -5.79 5.65
N ALA A 65 -1.82 -5.13 5.37
CA ALA A 65 -1.85 -3.68 5.21
C ALA A 65 -1.32 -2.97 6.47
N LEU A 66 -1.81 -3.32 7.66
CA LEU A 66 -1.31 -2.76 8.92
C LEU A 66 0.20 -3.01 9.11
N ARG A 67 0.69 -4.19 8.72
CA ARG A 67 2.11 -4.51 8.76
C ARG A 67 2.93 -3.59 7.86
N LEU A 68 2.46 -3.24 6.66
CA LEU A 68 3.15 -2.29 5.77
C LEU A 68 3.37 -0.94 6.45
N GLY A 69 2.35 -0.43 7.16
CA GLY A 69 2.42 0.84 7.88
C GLY A 69 3.13 0.80 9.23
N THR A 70 3.62 -0.37 9.68
CA THR A 70 4.27 -0.55 10.98
C THR A 70 5.59 -1.30 10.83
N PHE A 71 5.60 -2.61 11.07
CA PHE A 71 6.80 -3.44 11.00
C PHE A 71 7.50 -3.37 9.63
N GLY A 72 6.74 -3.36 8.54
CA GLY A 72 7.28 -3.23 7.19
C GLY A 72 7.97 -1.88 6.97
N GLY A 73 7.41 -0.80 7.52
CA GLY A 73 8.05 0.52 7.55
C GLY A 73 9.37 0.51 8.33
N ALA A 74 9.41 -0.15 9.49
CA ALA A 74 10.63 -0.31 10.29
C ALA A 74 11.70 -1.19 9.64
N GLN A 75 11.35 -2.06 8.69
CA GLN A 75 12.32 -2.91 7.98
C GLN A 75 13.00 -2.21 6.80
N VAL A 76 12.42 -1.13 6.28
CA VAL A 76 12.91 -0.42 5.08
C VAL A 76 13.62 0.90 5.42
N LEU A 77 13.79 1.18 6.71
CA LEU A 77 14.52 2.33 7.27
C LEU A 77 15.69 1.80 8.11
#